data_AF-A0A6A4Z5R1-F1
#
_entry.id   AF-A0A6A4Z5R1-F1
#
_cell.length_a   1.000
_cell.length_b   1.000
_cell.length_c   1.000
_cell.angle_alpha   90.00
_cell.angle_beta   90.00
_cell.angle_gamma   90.00
#
_symmetry.space_group_name_H-M   'P 1'
#
loop_
_entity.id
_entity.type
_entity.pdbx_description
1 polymer ?
#
loop_
_entity_poly.entity_id
_entity_poly.type
_entity_poly.pdbx_seq_one_letter_code
_entity_poly.pdbx_strand_id
1 'polypeptide(L)'
;MQLPSPPPQAQRPSQLNAPPKQAARCLRVLVLTMHIIVAMYLVMWATLLQTALDADLVSVRVYQPLVTSVVYVITATLHLYAVYSVVVSECKQRPLSQKVGPSIDVIAPQSRIAFFDLDNWYDHSIILFNLIEIACASTQATTMFRTIVEPAKVVSYAVVVVLYIVLSPLILFVRNTQAKTSLVNVADSILSFTLSCGHPFAAVVFQLSDYVLVHPALEHDNLWSTQTLVLTRQLLPSTFVHLCSILGLHVGTYLALRRVMNTSHHIHLALTAVTEKKPPVAPVTRTRTARVKQTLHLLVHASRSSLQDQLKLSRKKRLLLRVNLVVNMTLGMASIVVITR
;
A
#
# COMPACT_ATOMS: atom_id res chain seq x y z
N MET A 1 -25.53 60.46 -30.97
CA MET A 1 -24.56 59.39 -31.33
C MET A 1 -23.98 58.84 -30.05
N GLN A 2 -24.39 57.63 -29.67
CA GLN A 2 -24.00 57.00 -28.41
C GLN A 2 -23.20 55.75 -28.79
N LEU A 3 -21.89 55.75 -28.53
CA LEU A 3 -21.02 54.62 -28.84
C LEU A 3 -21.42 53.40 -27.99
N PRO A 4 -21.33 52.16 -28.51
CA PRO A 4 -21.57 50.97 -27.72
C PRO A 4 -20.42 50.79 -26.71
N SER A 5 -20.79 50.58 -25.44
CA SER A 5 -19.87 50.14 -24.39
C SER A 5 -19.22 48.80 -24.76
N PRO A 6 -17.92 48.59 -24.49
CA PRO A 6 -17.27 47.31 -24.74
C PRO A 6 -17.88 46.21 -23.86
N PRO A 7 -17.93 44.96 -24.33
CA PRO A 7 -18.44 43.85 -23.54
C PRO A 7 -17.57 43.62 -22.30
N PRO A 8 -18.15 43.14 -21.18
CA PRO A 8 -17.39 42.85 -19.98
C PRO A 8 -16.34 41.79 -20.31
N GLN A 9 -15.06 42.14 -20.09
CA GLN A 9 -13.97 41.18 -20.14
C GLN A 9 -14.30 40.07 -19.15
N ALA A 10 -14.56 38.87 -19.67
CA ALA A 10 -14.65 37.66 -18.89
C ALA A 10 -13.37 37.56 -18.05
N GLN A 11 -13.50 37.75 -16.74
CA GLN A 11 -12.43 37.48 -15.78
C GLN A 11 -11.94 36.05 -16.05
N ARG A 12 -10.72 35.96 -16.60
CA ARG A 12 -9.95 34.73 -16.69
C ARG A 12 -9.95 34.12 -15.27
N PRO A 13 -10.51 32.93 -15.04
CA PRO A 13 -10.46 32.31 -13.73
C PRO A 13 -8.99 32.15 -13.34
N SER A 14 -8.57 32.98 -12.40
CA SER A 14 -7.30 32.91 -11.71
C SER A 14 -7.16 31.53 -11.09
N GLN A 15 -6.24 30.73 -11.66
CA GLN A 15 -5.42 29.72 -11.01
C GLN A 15 -5.95 29.10 -9.70
N LEU A 16 -6.97 28.23 -9.77
CA LEU A 16 -7.39 27.41 -8.63
C LEU A 16 -7.53 25.92 -8.97
N ASN A 17 -6.81 25.40 -9.97
CA ASN A 17 -7.01 24.03 -10.48
C ASN A 17 -5.71 23.20 -10.68
N ALA A 18 -4.63 23.49 -9.94
CA ALA A 18 -3.38 22.70 -10.00
C ALA A 18 -3.19 21.52 -8.99
N PRO A 19 -4.03 21.23 -7.99
CA PRO A 19 -3.63 20.27 -6.94
C PRO A 19 -3.60 18.76 -7.30
N PRO A 20 -4.46 18.20 -8.18
CA PRO A 20 -4.67 16.76 -8.15
C PRO A 20 -3.67 15.96 -9.02
N LYS A 21 -3.06 16.57 -10.06
CA LYS A 21 -2.04 15.93 -10.90
C LYS A 21 -0.69 15.81 -10.19
N GLN A 22 -0.31 16.84 -9.43
CA GLN A 22 0.95 16.86 -8.67
C GLN A 22 0.91 15.88 -7.50
N ALA A 23 -0.23 15.80 -6.79
CA ALA A 23 -0.44 14.82 -5.74
C ALA A 23 -0.33 13.37 -6.24
N ALA A 24 -0.96 13.04 -7.38
CA ALA A 24 -0.86 11.71 -7.97
C ALA A 24 0.58 11.34 -8.38
N ARG A 25 1.35 12.30 -8.90
CA ARG A 25 2.78 12.11 -9.21
C ARG A 25 3.62 11.91 -7.95
N CYS A 26 3.38 12.70 -6.90
CA CYS A 26 4.07 12.57 -5.62
C CYS A 26 3.83 11.19 -4.99
N LEU A 27 2.58 10.72 -4.98
CA LEU A 27 2.21 9.40 -4.47
C LEU A 27 2.89 8.28 -5.26
N ARG A 28 2.94 8.40 -6.59
CA ARG A 28 3.64 7.45 -7.44
C ARG A 28 5.13 7.38 -7.10
N VAL A 29 5.80 8.53 -7.02
CA VAL A 29 7.23 8.59 -6.67
C VAL A 29 7.46 7.95 -5.30
N LEU A 30 6.66 8.33 -4.29
CA LEU A 30 6.74 7.77 -2.94
C LEU A 30 6.66 6.24 -2.95
N VAL A 31 5.65 5.67 -3.62
CA VAL A 31 5.47 4.21 -3.66
C VAL A 31 6.62 3.51 -4.38
N LEU A 32 7.08 4.06 -5.52
CA LEU A 32 8.22 3.50 -6.24
C LEU A 32 9.49 3.53 -5.39
N THR A 33 9.74 4.64 -4.70
CA THR A 33 10.86 4.78 -3.77
C THR A 33 10.78 3.73 -2.65
N MET A 34 9.61 3.54 -2.03
CA MET A 34 9.42 2.52 -0.99
C MET A 34 9.67 1.09 -1.53
N HIS A 35 9.17 0.75 -2.72
CA HIS A 35 9.47 -0.55 -3.33
C HIS A 35 10.97 -0.75 -3.57
N ILE A 36 11.67 0.28 -4.05
CA ILE A 36 13.11 0.23 -4.28
C ILE A 36 13.86 0.04 -2.96
N ILE A 37 13.52 0.79 -1.90
CA ILE A 37 14.16 0.65 -0.59
C ILE A 37 13.96 -0.76 -0.03
N VAL A 38 12.73 -1.30 -0.06
CA VAL A 38 12.47 -2.67 0.40
C VAL A 38 13.28 -3.68 -0.43
N ALA A 39 13.33 -3.53 -1.75
CA ALA A 39 14.09 -4.42 -2.61
C ALA A 39 15.59 -4.38 -2.31
N MET A 40 16.17 -3.18 -2.16
CA MET A 40 17.58 -3.03 -1.80
C MET A 40 17.89 -3.64 -0.44
N TYR A 41 17.02 -3.41 0.56
CA TYR A 41 17.13 -4.01 1.88
C TYR A 41 17.16 -5.54 1.83
N LEU A 42 16.23 -6.15 1.09
CA LEU A 42 16.15 -7.60 0.93
C LEU A 42 17.35 -8.17 0.18
N VAL A 43 17.81 -7.50 -0.90
CA VAL A 43 19.00 -7.90 -1.64
C VAL A 43 20.23 -7.84 -0.75
N MET A 44 20.41 -6.78 0.04
CA MET A 44 21.52 -6.64 0.98
C MET A 44 21.56 -7.81 1.97
N TRP A 45 20.44 -8.19 2.57
CA TRP A 45 20.41 -9.34 3.46
C TRP A 45 20.65 -10.67 2.74
N ALA A 46 20.11 -10.83 1.52
CA ALA A 46 20.35 -12.02 0.71
C ALA A 46 21.84 -12.17 0.35
N THR A 47 22.53 -11.07 0.02
CA THR A 47 23.96 -11.10 -0.29
C THR A 47 24.79 -11.36 0.95
N LEU A 48 24.46 -10.75 2.10
CA LEU A 48 25.11 -11.06 3.38
C LEU A 48 25.00 -12.54 3.73
N LEU A 49 23.83 -13.15 3.55
CA LEU A 49 23.62 -14.58 3.79
C LEU A 49 24.43 -15.51 2.85
N GLN A 50 24.75 -15.04 1.65
CA GLN A 50 25.54 -15.80 0.67
C GLN A 50 27.05 -15.59 0.81
N THR A 51 27.46 -14.51 1.47
CA THR A 51 28.88 -14.10 1.56
C THR A 51 29.46 -14.22 2.96
N ALA A 52 28.61 -14.35 3.99
CA ALA A 52 29.05 -14.54 5.37
C ALA A 52 29.74 -15.89 5.58
N LEU A 53 30.70 -15.92 6.50
CA LEU A 53 31.37 -17.16 6.90
C LEU A 53 30.40 -18.03 7.71
N ASP A 54 30.57 -19.36 7.63
CA ASP A 54 29.73 -20.30 8.37
C ASP A 54 29.75 -20.04 9.89
N ALA A 55 30.91 -19.64 10.42
CA ALA A 55 31.06 -19.26 11.83
C ALA A 55 30.16 -18.08 12.22
N ASP A 56 30.05 -17.07 11.35
CA ASP A 56 29.20 -15.89 11.58
C ASP A 56 27.72 -16.27 11.52
N LEU A 57 27.33 -17.10 10.55
CA LEU A 57 25.96 -17.58 10.40
C LEU A 57 25.49 -18.41 11.61
N VAL A 58 26.39 -19.23 12.17
CA VAL A 58 26.15 -19.97 13.42
C VAL A 58 26.04 -19.02 14.61
N SER A 59 26.92 -18.01 14.68
CA SER A 59 26.88 -17.01 15.76
C SER A 59 25.55 -16.22 15.78
N VAL A 60 25.01 -15.91 14.61
CA VAL A 60 23.74 -15.20 14.43
C VAL A 60 22.53 -16.15 14.46
N ARG A 61 22.75 -17.47 14.54
CA ARG A 61 21.69 -18.50 14.64
C ARG A 61 20.66 -18.38 13.52
N VAL A 62 21.11 -18.15 12.29
CA VAL A 62 20.23 -17.98 11.14
C VAL A 62 19.52 -19.30 10.82
N TYR A 63 18.20 -19.23 10.64
CA TYR A 63 17.38 -20.32 10.13
C TYR A 63 17.71 -20.56 8.65
N GLN A 64 18.27 -21.74 8.36
CA GLN A 64 18.56 -22.23 7.01
C GLN A 64 18.97 -21.12 6.03
N PRO A 65 20.24 -20.64 6.08
CA PRO A 65 20.69 -19.45 5.36
C PRO A 65 20.35 -19.44 3.88
N LEU A 66 20.48 -20.58 3.20
CA LEU A 66 20.13 -20.74 1.79
C LEU A 66 18.62 -20.51 1.54
N VAL A 67 17.75 -21.14 2.34
CA VAL A 67 16.29 -21.00 2.21
C VAL A 67 15.89 -19.55 2.45
N THR A 68 16.41 -18.94 3.51
CA THR A 68 16.14 -17.53 3.84
C THR A 68 16.59 -16.60 2.71
N SER A 69 17.80 -16.81 2.17
CA SER A 69 18.32 -16.02 1.05
C SER A 69 17.43 -16.13 -0.19
N VAL A 70 17.00 -17.35 -0.56
CA VAL A 70 16.08 -17.57 -1.69
C VAL A 70 14.74 -16.84 -1.47
N VAL A 71 14.16 -16.91 -0.27
CA VAL A 71 12.92 -16.20 0.06
C VAL A 71 13.09 -14.68 -0.09
N TYR A 72 14.22 -14.12 0.36
CA TYR A 72 14.52 -12.70 0.21
C TYR A 72 14.69 -12.29 -1.25
N VAL A 73 15.36 -13.11 -2.07
CA VAL A 73 15.49 -12.85 -3.52
C VAL A 73 14.12 -12.89 -4.21
N ILE A 74 13.29 -13.89 -3.92
CA ILE A 74 11.92 -13.97 -4.47
C ILE A 74 11.10 -12.74 -4.07
N THR A 75 11.19 -12.33 -2.81
CA THR A 75 10.45 -11.16 -2.31
C THR A 75 11.00 -9.87 -2.92
N ALA A 76 12.31 -9.71 -3.05
CA ALA A 76 12.92 -8.56 -3.70
C ALA A 76 12.50 -8.43 -5.17
N THR A 77 12.52 -9.55 -5.91
CA THR A 77 12.08 -9.57 -7.31
C THR A 77 10.60 -9.20 -7.45
N LEU A 78 9.74 -9.58 -6.49
CA LEU A 78 8.35 -9.16 -6.44
C LEU A 78 8.21 -7.62 -6.35
N HIS A 79 9.00 -6.97 -5.48
CA HIS A 79 9.02 -5.51 -5.37
C HIS A 79 9.58 -4.83 -6.63
N LEU A 80 10.67 -5.35 -7.20
CA LEU A 80 11.25 -4.85 -8.45
C LEU A 80 10.30 -5.00 -9.63
N TYR A 81 9.56 -6.10 -9.70
CA TYR A 81 8.53 -6.31 -10.72
C TYR A 81 7.43 -5.25 -10.65
N ALA A 82 7.01 -4.83 -9.45
CA ALA A 82 6.05 -3.73 -9.31
C ALA A 82 6.60 -2.43 -9.89
N VAL A 83 7.86 -2.10 -9.62
CA VAL A 83 8.53 -0.91 -10.21
C VAL A 83 8.57 -1.02 -11.73
N TYR A 84 9.06 -2.14 -12.26
CA TYR A 84 9.14 -2.40 -13.69
C TYR A 84 7.79 -2.26 -14.39
N SER A 85 6.73 -2.83 -13.82
CA SER A 85 5.37 -2.78 -14.38
C SER A 85 4.85 -1.35 -14.56
N VAL A 86 5.20 -0.43 -13.66
CA VAL A 86 4.80 0.98 -13.73
C VAL A 86 5.63 1.71 -14.79
N VAL A 87 6.96 1.56 -14.77
CA VAL A 87 7.88 2.23 -15.70
C VAL A 87 7.60 1.83 -17.15
N VAL A 88 7.40 0.54 -17.42
CA VAL A 88 7.12 0.05 -18.78
C VAL A 88 5.75 0.50 -19.29
N SER A 89 4.74 0.57 -18.41
CA SER A 89 3.42 1.07 -18.79
C SER A 89 3.49 2.53 -19.25
N GLU A 90 4.31 3.36 -18.60
CA GLU A 90 4.53 4.75 -19.04
C GLU A 90 5.27 4.85 -20.37
N CYS A 91 6.27 4.00 -20.61
CA CYS A 91 7.00 3.98 -21.88
C CYS A 91 6.07 3.59 -23.05
N LYS A 92 5.16 2.64 -22.84
CA LYS A 92 4.16 2.24 -23.86
C LYS A 92 3.07 3.30 -24.10
N GLN A 93 2.79 4.14 -23.11
CA GLN A 93 1.77 5.19 -23.20
C GLN A 93 2.27 6.53 -23.75
N ARG A 94 3.57 6.69 -24.05
CA ARG A 94 4.06 7.86 -24.79
C ARG A 94 3.83 7.60 -26.29
N PRO A 95 2.83 8.23 -26.94
CA PRO A 95 2.67 8.06 -28.37
C PRO A 95 3.85 8.76 -29.05
N LEU A 96 4.60 7.99 -29.85
CA LEU A 96 5.42 8.53 -30.92
C LEU A 96 4.56 9.50 -31.73
N SER A 97 4.97 10.77 -31.72
CA SER A 97 4.57 11.85 -32.65
C SER A 97 3.28 11.62 -33.44
N GLN A 98 2.20 12.18 -32.91
CA GLN A 98 0.87 12.31 -33.48
C GLN A 98 0.89 12.67 -34.99
N LYS A 99 0.76 11.67 -35.86
CA LYS A 99 0.31 11.86 -37.24
C LYS A 99 -1.21 11.74 -37.21
N VAL A 100 -1.89 12.89 -37.26
CA VAL A 100 -3.35 12.98 -37.32
C VAL A 100 -3.84 12.30 -38.60
N GLY A 101 -4.48 11.16 -38.46
CA GLY A 101 -5.29 10.51 -39.49
C GLY A 101 -6.66 10.18 -38.91
N PRO A 102 -7.73 10.18 -39.72
CA PRO A 102 -9.10 10.02 -39.22
C PRO A 102 -9.28 8.59 -38.72
N SER A 103 -9.32 8.40 -37.40
CA SER A 103 -9.60 7.11 -36.79
C SER A 103 -11.11 6.86 -36.84
N ILE A 104 -11.50 5.78 -37.50
CA ILE A 104 -12.83 5.18 -37.37
C ILE A 104 -12.92 4.65 -35.92
N ASP A 105 -13.93 5.11 -35.18
CA ASP A 105 -14.24 4.66 -33.82
C ASP A 105 -14.61 3.17 -33.83
N VAL A 106 -13.62 2.30 -33.66
CA VAL A 106 -13.85 0.92 -33.25
C VAL A 106 -14.17 0.97 -31.77
N ILE A 107 -15.47 0.89 -31.45
CA ILE A 107 -15.97 0.68 -30.10
C ILE A 107 -15.36 -0.64 -29.59
N ALA A 108 -14.26 -0.52 -28.85
CA ALA A 108 -13.68 -1.65 -28.14
C ALA A 108 -14.72 -2.16 -27.13
N PRO A 109 -14.99 -3.47 -27.08
CA PRO A 109 -15.91 -4.02 -26.10
C PRO A 109 -15.28 -3.83 -24.72
N GLN A 110 -15.79 -2.86 -23.95
CA GLN A 110 -15.56 -2.79 -22.51
C GLN A 110 -16.03 -4.12 -21.92
N SER A 111 -15.09 -4.98 -21.57
CA SER A 111 -15.29 -6.24 -20.87
C SER A 111 -15.84 -5.96 -19.47
N ARG A 112 -17.15 -5.64 -19.38
CA ARG A 112 -17.96 -5.73 -18.16
C ARG A 112 -18.29 -7.19 -17.88
N ILE A 113 -17.28 -8.05 -17.80
CA ILE A 113 -17.45 -9.44 -17.41
C ILE A 113 -16.94 -9.55 -15.96
N ALA A 114 -17.87 -9.84 -15.03
CA ALA A 114 -17.61 -10.30 -13.65
C ALA A 114 -17.02 -9.34 -12.59
N PHE A 115 -17.30 -8.02 -12.62
CA PHE A 115 -16.80 -7.10 -11.58
C PHE A 115 -17.50 -7.17 -10.21
N PHE A 116 -18.67 -7.80 -10.08
CA PHE A 116 -19.44 -7.76 -8.82
C PHE A 116 -19.04 -8.81 -7.78
N ASP A 117 -18.45 -9.95 -8.19
CA ASP A 117 -18.04 -11.02 -7.26
C ASP A 117 -16.58 -10.88 -6.81
N LEU A 118 -15.72 -10.34 -7.67
CA LEU A 118 -14.31 -10.03 -7.36
C LEU A 118 -14.16 -8.96 -6.27
N ASP A 119 -15.05 -7.97 -6.22
CA ASP A 119 -15.02 -6.90 -5.21
C ASP A 119 -15.27 -7.44 -3.79
N ASN A 120 -16.06 -8.50 -3.66
CA ASN A 120 -16.37 -9.11 -2.35
C ASN A 120 -15.20 -9.98 -1.85
N TRP A 121 -14.52 -10.70 -2.75
CA TRP A 121 -13.29 -11.45 -2.44
C TRP A 121 -12.12 -10.51 -2.10
N TYR A 122 -11.96 -9.43 -2.86
CA TYR A 122 -10.93 -8.43 -2.63
C TYR A 122 -11.01 -7.80 -1.24
N ASP A 123 -12.23 -7.48 -0.78
CA ASP A 123 -12.47 -6.93 0.56
C ASP A 123 -12.07 -7.91 1.69
N HIS A 124 -12.38 -9.20 1.52
CA HIS A 124 -11.99 -10.23 2.49
C HIS A 124 -10.49 -10.48 2.49
N SER A 125 -9.84 -10.47 1.33
CA SER A 125 -8.40 -10.62 1.22
C SER A 125 -7.66 -9.49 1.93
N ILE A 126 -8.09 -8.23 1.79
CA ILE A 126 -7.48 -7.09 2.49
C ILE A 126 -7.57 -7.27 4.00
N ILE A 127 -8.73 -7.69 4.51
CA ILE A 127 -8.93 -7.94 5.93
C ILE A 127 -8.00 -9.05 6.44
N LEU A 128 -7.91 -10.15 5.69
CA LEU A 128 -7.06 -11.28 6.04
C LEU A 128 -5.58 -10.89 6.05
N PHE A 129 -5.11 -10.15 5.04
CA PHE A 129 -3.72 -9.70 4.98
C PHE A 129 -3.37 -8.72 6.10
N ASN A 130 -4.28 -7.80 6.44
CA ASN A 130 -4.06 -6.89 7.59
C ASN A 130 -3.98 -7.68 8.91
N LEU A 131 -4.80 -8.71 9.09
CA LEU A 131 -4.74 -9.58 10.28
C LEU A 131 -3.41 -10.35 10.36
N ILE A 132 -2.97 -10.91 9.23
CA ILE A 132 -1.68 -11.60 9.13
C ILE A 132 -0.56 -10.63 9.47
N GLU A 133 -0.59 -9.42 8.91
CA GLU A 133 0.45 -8.42 9.12
C GLU A 133 0.51 -7.96 10.59
N ILE A 134 -0.64 -7.76 11.24
CA ILE A 134 -0.71 -7.48 12.68
C ILE A 134 -0.10 -8.63 13.49
N ALA A 135 -0.46 -9.88 13.18
CA ALA A 135 0.09 -11.04 13.88
C ALA A 135 1.61 -11.15 13.70
N CYS A 136 2.12 -10.92 12.49
CA CYS A 136 3.54 -10.90 12.17
C CYS A 136 4.26 -9.76 12.92
N ALA A 137 3.71 -8.54 12.89
CA ALA A 137 4.26 -7.37 13.56
C ALA A 137 4.31 -7.55 15.08
N SER A 138 3.25 -8.08 15.69
CA SER A 138 3.20 -8.40 17.11
C SER A 138 4.18 -9.50 17.51
N THR A 139 4.33 -10.53 16.66
CA THR A 139 5.32 -11.59 16.88
C THR A 139 6.72 -10.99 16.89
N GLN A 140 7.05 -10.15 15.91
CA GLN A 140 8.35 -9.49 15.81
C GLN A 140 8.59 -8.50 16.97
N ALA A 141 7.56 -7.76 17.41
CA ALA A 141 7.68 -6.89 18.58
C ALA A 141 7.99 -7.69 19.85
N THR A 142 7.34 -8.84 20.03
CA THR A 142 7.57 -9.72 21.17
C THR A 142 8.99 -10.30 21.15
N THR A 143 9.51 -10.67 19.98
CA THR A 143 10.90 -11.15 19.88
C THR A 143 11.89 -10.03 20.16
N MET A 144 11.66 -8.83 19.63
CA MET A 144 12.51 -7.66 19.91
C MET A 144 12.52 -7.33 21.40
N PHE A 145 11.36 -7.32 22.06
CA PHE A 145 11.25 -7.04 23.50
C PHE A 145 12.04 -8.02 24.37
N ARG A 146 12.07 -9.30 23.98
CA ARG A 146 12.77 -10.35 24.74
C ARG A 146 14.28 -10.41 24.51
N THR A 147 14.77 -9.78 23.45
CA THR A 147 16.15 -10.00 22.98
C THR A 147 16.97 -8.74 22.88
N ILE A 148 16.40 -7.63 22.42
CA ILE A 148 17.12 -6.36 22.24
C ILE A 148 17.29 -5.70 23.60
N VAL A 149 18.55 -5.38 23.93
CA VAL A 149 18.93 -4.76 25.21
C VAL A 149 18.62 -3.27 25.23
N GLU A 150 18.59 -2.61 24.07
CA GLU A 150 18.36 -1.17 23.97
C GLU A 150 16.86 -0.82 23.99
N PRO A 151 16.36 -0.21 25.08
CA PRO A 151 14.92 0.03 25.25
C PRO A 151 14.37 1.01 24.22
N ALA A 152 15.18 1.97 23.75
CA ALA A 152 14.77 2.96 22.75
C ALA A 152 14.35 2.30 21.42
N LYS A 153 15.11 1.29 20.95
CA LYS A 153 14.82 0.56 19.70
C LYS A 153 13.55 -0.27 19.83
N VAL A 154 13.36 -0.92 20.98
CA VAL A 154 12.19 -1.75 21.27
C VAL A 154 10.92 -0.90 21.41
N VAL A 155 10.97 0.17 22.20
CA VAL A 155 9.82 1.05 22.44
C VAL A 155 9.39 1.74 21.15
N SER A 156 10.34 2.23 20.36
CA SER A 156 10.01 2.85 19.06
C SER A 156 9.31 1.87 18.12
N TYR A 157 9.78 0.62 18.02
CA TYR A 157 9.10 -0.40 17.22
C TYR A 157 7.70 -0.70 17.75
N ALA A 158 7.55 -0.90 19.07
CA ALA A 158 6.27 -1.16 19.70
C ALA A 158 5.24 -0.04 19.47
N VAL A 159 5.67 1.23 19.51
CA VAL A 159 4.81 2.37 19.20
C VAL A 159 4.29 2.29 17.76
N VAL A 160 5.14 1.95 16.79
CA VAL A 160 4.72 1.78 15.39
C VAL A 160 3.71 0.63 15.26
N VAL A 161 3.93 -0.49 15.96
CA VAL A 161 3.00 -1.63 15.97
C VAL A 161 1.64 -1.23 16.54
N VAL A 162 1.61 -0.52 17.67
CA VAL A 162 0.37 -0.04 18.28
C VAL A 162 -0.37 0.93 17.34
N LEU A 163 0.35 1.87 16.74
CA LEU A 163 -0.21 2.78 15.75
C LEU A 163 -0.81 2.01 14.57
N TYR A 164 -0.11 0.99 14.06
CA TYR A 164 -0.60 0.16 12.97
C TYR A 164 -1.88 -0.59 13.33
N ILE A 165 -1.94 -1.18 14.52
CA ILE A 165 -3.13 -1.92 14.99
C ILE A 165 -4.34 -1.00 15.16
N VAL A 166 -4.13 0.25 15.59
CA VAL A 166 -5.22 1.23 15.74
C VAL A 166 -5.65 1.79 14.38
N LEU A 167 -4.70 2.09 13.50
CA LEU A 167 -4.96 2.77 12.22
C LEU A 167 -5.43 1.81 11.13
N SER A 168 -4.93 0.57 11.09
CA SER A 168 -5.27 -0.41 10.05
C SER A 168 -6.78 -0.72 9.98
N PRO A 169 -7.50 -0.93 11.10
CA PRO A 169 -8.95 -1.09 11.09
C PRO A 169 -9.72 0.15 10.63
N LEU A 170 -9.20 1.36 10.92
CA LEU A 170 -9.83 2.62 10.51
C LEU A 170 -9.83 2.75 8.98
N ILE A 171 -8.89 2.10 8.29
CA ILE A 171 -8.86 2.06 6.82
C ILE A 171 -10.11 1.45 6.23
N LEU A 172 -10.60 0.40 6.88
CA LEU A 172 -11.75 -0.33 6.42
C LEU A 172 -13.07 0.44 6.66
N PHE A 173 -13.06 1.38 7.62
CA PHE A 173 -14.24 2.17 8.01
C PHE A 173 -14.44 3.47 7.18
N VAL A 174 -13.37 4.04 6.63
CA VAL A 174 -13.36 5.38 5.99
C VAL A 174 -13.73 5.39 4.50
N ARG A 175 -14.22 4.26 3.97
CA ARG A 175 -14.44 4.01 2.53
C ARG A 175 -15.51 4.89 1.84
N ASN A 176 -16.12 5.85 2.53
CA ASN A 176 -17.24 6.65 2.02
C ASN A 176 -16.83 7.95 1.28
N THR A 177 -15.53 8.31 1.24
CA THR A 177 -15.06 9.50 0.50
C THR A 177 -13.69 9.24 -0.14
N GLN A 178 -13.56 9.40 -1.46
CA GLN A 178 -12.34 9.04 -2.21
C GLN A 178 -11.05 9.69 -1.69
N ALA A 179 -11.11 10.96 -1.27
CA ALA A 179 -9.94 11.67 -0.72
C ALA A 179 -9.47 11.08 0.61
N LYS A 180 -10.40 10.69 1.51
CA LYS A 180 -10.04 10.07 2.79
C LYS A 180 -9.49 8.66 2.59
N THR A 181 -10.03 7.89 1.64
CA THR A 181 -9.51 6.55 1.30
C THR A 181 -8.06 6.59 0.82
N SER A 182 -7.67 7.60 0.03
CA SER A 182 -6.28 7.75 -0.43
C SER A 182 -5.31 8.05 0.70
N LEU A 183 -5.64 8.99 1.61
CA LEU A 183 -4.78 9.35 2.73
C LEU A 183 -4.54 8.15 3.66
N VAL A 184 -5.61 7.42 3.90
CA VAL A 184 -5.66 6.24 4.75
C VAL A 184 -4.81 5.10 4.17
N ASN A 185 -4.91 4.82 2.86
CA ASN A 185 -4.05 3.82 2.20
C ASN A 185 -2.58 4.23 2.23
N VAL A 186 -2.28 5.53 2.15
CA VAL A 186 -0.91 6.05 2.24
C VAL A 186 -0.36 5.85 3.65
N ALA A 187 -1.13 6.21 4.68
CA ALA A 187 -0.75 5.98 6.08
C ALA A 187 -0.50 4.49 6.35
N ASP A 188 -1.38 3.61 5.87
CA ASP A 188 -1.22 2.15 5.93
C ASP A 188 0.11 1.70 5.31
N SER A 189 0.39 2.16 4.10
CA SER A 189 1.62 1.80 3.39
C SER A 189 2.87 2.31 4.08
N ILE A 190 2.83 3.50 4.70
CA ILE A 190 3.96 4.06 5.46
C ILE A 190 4.21 3.22 6.72
N LEU A 191 3.16 2.88 7.46
CA LEU A 191 3.29 2.08 8.68
C LEU A 191 3.75 0.66 8.37
N SER A 192 3.16 0.03 7.36
CA SER A 192 3.55 -1.29 6.86
C SER A 192 5.02 -1.30 6.41
N PHE A 193 5.44 -0.31 5.63
CA PHE A 193 6.83 -0.12 5.23
C PHE A 193 7.76 0.07 6.44
N THR A 194 7.33 0.89 7.42
CA THR A 194 8.12 1.17 8.63
C THR A 194 8.31 -0.10 9.46
N LEU A 195 7.27 -0.91 9.61
CA LEU A 195 7.33 -2.19 10.31
C LEU A 195 8.21 -3.21 9.59
N SER A 196 8.05 -3.35 8.28
CA SER A 196 8.74 -4.40 7.53
C SER A 196 10.23 -4.13 7.33
N CYS A 197 10.62 -2.89 6.98
CA CYS A 197 12.02 -2.56 6.75
C CYS A 197 12.45 -1.19 7.29
N GLY A 198 11.57 -0.20 7.40
CA GLY A 198 11.97 1.17 7.71
C GLY A 198 12.64 1.31 9.08
N HIS A 199 12.02 0.77 10.14
CA HIS A 199 12.60 0.74 11.49
C HIS A 199 13.82 -0.18 11.59
N PRO A 200 13.75 -1.46 11.13
CA PRO A 200 14.91 -2.34 11.01
C PRO A 200 16.13 -1.70 10.34
N PHE A 201 15.92 -1.04 9.20
CA PHE A 201 16.96 -0.38 8.43
C PHE A 201 17.54 0.83 9.18
N ALA A 202 16.68 1.68 9.75
CA ALA A 202 17.12 2.83 10.55
C ALA A 202 17.99 2.39 11.73
N ALA A 203 17.63 1.31 12.43
CA ALA A 203 18.40 0.78 13.55
C ALA A 203 19.84 0.39 13.14
N VAL A 204 20.00 -0.25 11.97
CA VAL A 204 21.32 -0.60 11.43
C VAL A 204 22.09 0.64 10.99
N VAL A 205 21.43 1.56 10.28
CA VAL A 205 22.08 2.79 9.79
C VAL A 205 22.60 3.63 10.94
N PHE A 206 21.82 3.80 12.02
CA PHE A 206 22.28 4.52 13.21
C PHE A 206 23.50 3.85 13.83
N GLN A 207 23.48 2.53 14.02
CA GLN A 207 24.60 1.79 14.61
C GLN A 207 25.87 1.85 13.75
N LEU A 208 25.71 1.74 12.43
CA LEU A 208 26.83 1.83 11.48
C LEU A 208 27.39 3.26 11.41
N SER A 209 26.52 4.27 11.46
CA SER A 209 26.95 5.67 11.45
C SER A 209 27.76 6.04 12.68
N ASP A 210 27.38 5.51 13.86
CA ASP A 210 28.13 5.72 15.10
C ASP A 210 29.53 5.10 15.03
N TYR A 211 29.61 3.87 14.48
CA TYR A 211 30.88 3.18 14.23
C TYR A 211 31.79 3.92 13.26
N VAL A 212 31.27 4.33 12.09
CA VAL A 212 32.08 4.91 11.01
C VAL A 212 32.44 6.38 11.28
N LEU A 213 31.52 7.17 11.84
CA LEU A 213 31.64 8.62 11.89
C LEU A 213 32.04 9.16 13.27
N VAL A 214 31.70 8.47 14.36
CA VAL A 214 31.83 9.01 15.71
C VAL A 214 32.92 8.30 16.50
N HIS A 215 32.87 6.97 16.58
CA HIS A 215 33.75 6.19 17.45
C HIS A 215 34.30 4.92 16.77
N PRO A 216 35.33 5.02 15.90
CA PRO A 216 35.90 3.85 15.23
C PRO A 216 36.54 2.82 16.18
N ALA A 217 36.81 3.20 17.44
CA ALA A 217 37.29 2.27 18.47
C ALA A 217 36.22 1.29 18.98
N LEU A 218 34.95 1.41 18.57
CA LEU A 218 33.83 0.55 18.97
C LEU A 218 34.03 -0.92 18.59
N GLU A 219 34.94 -1.26 17.67
CA GLU A 219 35.30 -2.64 17.34
C GLU A 219 35.77 -3.44 18.57
N HIS A 220 36.44 -2.77 19.51
CA HIS A 220 36.97 -3.40 20.74
C HIS A 220 36.00 -3.32 21.91
N ASP A 221 34.83 -2.70 21.73
CA ASP A 221 33.81 -2.61 22.77
C ASP A 221 32.89 -3.84 22.74
N ASN A 222 33.01 -4.65 23.79
CA ASN A 222 32.19 -5.83 23.99
C ASN A 222 30.68 -5.51 24.06
N LEU A 223 30.31 -4.32 24.55
CA LEU A 223 28.92 -3.88 24.61
C LEU A 223 28.37 -3.64 23.21
N TRP A 224 29.08 -2.85 22.40
CA TRP A 224 28.68 -2.56 21.02
C TRP A 224 28.62 -3.82 20.15
N SER A 225 29.61 -4.71 20.30
CA SER A 225 29.64 -6.00 19.60
C SER A 225 28.43 -6.87 19.98
N THR A 226 28.10 -6.95 21.27
CA THR A 226 26.93 -7.68 21.74
C THR A 226 25.62 -7.08 21.21
N GLN A 227 25.47 -5.75 21.26
CA GLN A 227 24.30 -5.05 20.74
C GLN A 227 24.11 -5.27 19.24
N THR A 228 25.19 -5.16 18.47
CA THR A 228 25.19 -5.38 17.01
C THR A 228 24.83 -6.81 16.67
N LEU A 229 25.38 -7.78 17.39
CA LEU A 229 25.09 -9.19 17.20
C LEU A 229 23.63 -9.53 17.53
N VAL A 230 23.10 -9.00 18.64
CA VAL A 230 21.68 -9.18 19.04
C VAL A 230 20.74 -8.51 18.04
N LEU A 231 21.07 -7.30 17.56
CA LEU A 231 20.30 -6.62 16.52
C LEU A 231 20.28 -7.47 15.23
N THR A 232 21.44 -7.96 14.79
CA THR A 232 21.55 -8.81 13.59
C THR A 232 20.72 -10.09 13.73
N ARG A 233 20.70 -10.72 14.92
CA ARG A 233 19.84 -11.88 15.24
C ARG A 233 18.34 -11.57 15.16
N GLN A 234 17.92 -10.32 15.29
CA GLN A 234 16.53 -9.91 15.11
C GLN A 234 16.18 -9.61 13.66
N LEU A 235 17.17 -9.20 12.86
CA LEU A 235 16.98 -8.87 11.45
C LEU A 235 17.00 -10.11 10.56
N LEU A 236 17.72 -11.15 10.99
CA LEU A 236 17.73 -12.45 10.34
C LEU A 236 16.81 -13.44 11.06
N PRO A 237 16.02 -14.23 10.33
CA PRO A 237 15.13 -15.21 10.94
C PRO A 237 15.95 -16.31 11.59
N SER A 238 15.65 -16.61 12.85
CA SER A 238 16.27 -17.70 13.61
C SER A 238 15.41 -18.95 13.69
N THR A 239 14.13 -18.83 13.30
CA THR A 239 13.17 -19.94 13.23
C THR A 239 12.29 -19.80 11.99
N PHE A 240 11.63 -20.89 11.61
CA PHE A 240 10.65 -20.88 10.52
C PHE A 240 9.52 -19.87 10.76
N VAL A 241 8.99 -19.79 11.97
CA VAL A 241 7.93 -18.84 12.33
C VAL A 241 8.41 -17.39 12.19
N HIS A 242 9.67 -17.12 12.54
CA HIS A 242 10.27 -15.80 12.35
C HIS A 242 10.40 -15.47 10.86
N LEU A 243 10.84 -16.43 10.03
CA LEU A 243 10.88 -16.27 8.57
C LEU A 243 9.50 -15.97 7.98
N CYS A 244 8.47 -16.73 8.37
CA CYS A 244 7.10 -16.48 7.95
C CYS A 244 6.60 -15.09 8.37
N SER A 245 6.99 -14.62 9.55
CA SER A 245 6.61 -13.30 10.06
C SER A 245 7.24 -12.18 9.23
N ILE A 246 8.54 -12.27 8.95
CA ILE A 246 9.25 -11.32 8.08
C ILE A 246 8.65 -11.33 6.67
N LEU A 247 8.40 -12.52 6.11
CA LEU A 247 7.77 -12.67 4.80
C LEU A 247 6.37 -12.04 4.78
N GLY A 248 5.56 -12.29 5.80
CA GLY A 248 4.23 -11.72 5.96
C GLY A 248 4.25 -10.20 5.96
N LEU A 249 5.21 -9.58 6.64
CA LEU A 249 5.38 -8.12 6.66
C LEU A 249 5.76 -7.58 5.28
N HIS A 250 6.71 -8.18 4.57
CA HIS A 250 7.10 -7.70 3.24
C HIS A 250 5.99 -7.88 2.20
N VAL A 251 5.26 -9.01 2.25
CA VAL A 251 4.08 -9.23 1.40
C VAL A 251 2.96 -8.23 1.76
N GLY A 252 2.73 -7.96 3.05
CA GLY A 252 1.81 -6.92 3.52
C GLY A 252 2.15 -5.54 2.95
N THR A 253 3.42 -5.14 3.05
CA THR A 253 3.93 -3.89 2.48
C THR A 253 3.76 -3.84 0.97
N TYR A 254 4.05 -4.93 0.27
CA TYR A 254 3.81 -5.02 -1.17
C TYR A 254 2.34 -4.74 -1.54
N LEU A 255 1.41 -5.36 -0.82
CA LEU A 255 -0.03 -5.18 -1.06
C LEU A 255 -0.50 -3.77 -0.68
N ALA A 256 -0.01 -3.20 0.42
CA ALA A 256 -0.32 -1.83 0.83
C ALA A 256 0.14 -0.80 -0.22
N LEU A 257 1.37 -0.94 -0.71
CA LEU A 257 1.91 -0.08 -1.76
C LEU A 257 1.14 -0.22 -3.09
N ARG A 258 0.77 -1.44 -3.49
CA ARG A 258 -0.10 -1.66 -4.66
C ARG A 258 -1.47 -1.00 -4.52
N ARG A 259 -2.08 -1.02 -3.33
CA ARG A 259 -3.36 -0.34 -3.05
C ARG A 259 -3.25 1.17 -3.24
N VAL A 260 -2.16 1.79 -2.79
CA VAL A 260 -1.90 3.23 -3.01
C VAL A 260 -1.73 3.51 -4.51
N MET A 261 -0.97 2.69 -5.22
CA MET A 261 -0.76 2.86 -6.67
C MET A 261 -2.04 2.76 -7.47
N ASN A 262 -2.89 1.77 -7.19
CA ASN A 262 -4.18 1.64 -7.85
C ASN A 262 -5.07 2.87 -7.60
N THR A 263 -5.08 3.38 -6.37
CA THR A 263 -5.82 4.60 -6.01
C THR A 263 -5.31 5.81 -6.82
N SER A 264 -3.99 5.96 -6.95
CA SER A 264 -3.38 7.05 -7.73
C SER A 264 -3.75 6.99 -9.22
N HIS A 265 -3.83 5.78 -9.79
CA HIS A 265 -4.16 5.57 -11.20
C HIS A 265 -5.61 5.96 -11.50
N HIS A 266 -6.55 5.58 -10.63
CA HIS A 266 -7.96 5.98 -10.75
C HIS A 266 -8.15 7.49 -10.63
N ILE A 267 -7.42 8.15 -9.71
CA ILE A 267 -7.44 9.61 -9.57
C ILE A 267 -6.93 10.26 -10.86
N HIS A 268 -5.80 9.79 -11.41
CA HIS A 268 -5.23 10.31 -12.65
C HIS A 268 -6.20 10.17 -13.84
N LEU A 269 -6.80 9.00 -14.02
CA LEU A 269 -7.76 8.74 -15.10
C LEU A 269 -9.04 9.57 -14.98
N ALA A 270 -9.58 9.74 -13.77
CA ALA A 270 -10.74 10.58 -13.54
C ALA A 270 -10.46 12.05 -13.89
N LEU A 271 -9.26 12.53 -13.57
CA LEU A 271 -8.84 13.89 -13.90
C LEU A 271 -8.66 14.11 -15.40
N THR A 272 -8.10 13.14 -16.12
CA THR A 272 -7.92 13.25 -17.57
C THR A 272 -9.26 13.19 -18.31
N ALA A 273 -10.22 12.37 -17.85
CA ALA A 273 -11.55 12.29 -18.43
C ALA A 273 -12.38 13.56 -18.24
N VAL A 274 -12.20 14.27 -17.12
CA VAL A 274 -12.87 15.56 -16.86
C VAL A 274 -12.33 16.67 -17.76
N THR A 275 -11.04 16.63 -18.11
CA THR A 275 -10.43 17.64 -18.99
C THR A 275 -10.81 17.49 -20.47
N GLU A 276 -11.34 16.34 -20.89
CA GLU A 276 -11.64 16.03 -22.30
C GLU A 276 -13.13 16.19 -22.68
N LYS A 277 -14.00 16.54 -21.71
CA LYS A 277 -15.45 16.57 -21.94
C LYS A 277 -15.89 17.81 -22.75
N LYS A 278 -16.02 17.65 -24.08
CA LYS A 278 -16.72 18.57 -25.01
C LYS A 278 -18.24 18.61 -24.70
N PRO A 279 -18.94 19.76 -24.84
CA PRO A 279 -20.34 19.88 -24.42
C PRO A 279 -21.29 18.97 -25.22
N PRO A 280 -22.38 18.47 -24.58
CA PRO A 280 -23.31 17.55 -25.20
C PRO A 280 -24.24 18.30 -26.18
N VAL A 281 -24.31 17.81 -27.41
CA VAL A 281 -25.38 18.21 -28.35
C VAL A 281 -26.64 17.39 -28.00
N ALA A 282 -27.74 18.10 -27.77
CA ALA A 282 -29.03 17.58 -27.35
C ALA A 282 -29.86 17.03 -28.55
N PRO A 283 -31.01 16.35 -28.32
CA PRO A 283 -31.31 15.08 -28.97
C PRO A 283 -32.42 15.13 -30.02
N VAL A 284 -32.45 14.14 -30.92
CA VAL A 284 -33.58 13.93 -31.84
C VAL A 284 -34.52 12.87 -31.27
N THR A 285 -35.72 13.31 -30.89
CA THR A 285 -36.86 12.48 -30.44
C THR A 285 -37.79 12.16 -31.59
N ARG A 286 -38.10 10.88 -31.81
CA ARG A 286 -39.48 10.37 -32.00
C ARG A 286 -39.48 8.84 -32.14
N THR A 287 -40.51 8.18 -31.58
CA THR A 287 -40.87 6.73 -31.66
C THR A 287 -40.46 5.77 -30.52
N ARG A 288 -40.34 6.22 -29.26
CA ARG A 288 -39.89 5.35 -28.13
C ARG A 288 -40.80 5.21 -26.91
N THR A 289 -42.05 5.67 -26.93
CA THR A 289 -42.84 5.79 -25.68
C THR A 289 -43.46 4.48 -25.15
N ALA A 290 -43.81 3.52 -26.00
CA ALA A 290 -44.44 2.26 -25.55
C ALA A 290 -43.43 1.22 -25.02
N ARG A 291 -42.29 1.03 -25.71
CA ARG A 291 -41.22 0.12 -25.24
C ARG A 291 -40.54 0.63 -23.99
N VAL A 292 -40.34 1.95 -23.86
CA VAL A 292 -39.69 2.55 -22.69
C VAL A 292 -40.46 2.25 -21.41
N LYS A 293 -41.80 2.26 -21.41
CA LYS A 293 -42.59 2.04 -20.20
C LYS A 293 -42.43 0.61 -19.64
N GLN A 294 -42.35 -0.39 -20.53
CA GLN A 294 -42.19 -1.79 -20.16
C GLN A 294 -40.74 -2.11 -19.75
N THR A 295 -39.76 -1.52 -20.43
CA THR A 295 -38.34 -1.60 -20.02
C THR A 295 -38.08 -0.88 -18.70
N LEU A 296 -38.76 0.25 -18.46
CA LEU A 296 -38.67 1.01 -17.20
C LEU A 296 -39.22 0.21 -16.02
N HIS A 297 -40.34 -0.50 -16.20
CA HIS A 297 -40.93 -1.32 -15.14
C HIS A 297 -40.04 -2.52 -14.76
N LEU A 298 -39.45 -3.19 -15.75
CA LEU A 298 -38.47 -4.26 -15.52
C LEU A 298 -37.16 -3.72 -14.90
N LEU A 299 -36.70 -2.54 -15.33
CA LEU A 299 -35.55 -1.86 -14.72
C LEU A 299 -35.81 -1.45 -13.28
N VAL A 300 -37.01 -0.98 -12.95
CA VAL A 300 -37.38 -0.59 -11.59
C VAL A 300 -37.45 -1.81 -10.68
N HIS A 301 -38.02 -2.93 -11.16
CA HIS A 301 -38.09 -4.16 -10.37
C HIS A 301 -36.71 -4.80 -10.15
N ALA A 302 -35.88 -4.86 -11.19
CA ALA A 302 -34.49 -5.34 -11.09
C ALA A 302 -33.61 -4.40 -10.25
N SER A 303 -33.87 -3.09 -10.31
CA SER A 303 -33.21 -2.09 -9.46
C SER A 303 -33.58 -2.29 -8.00
N ARG A 304 -34.84 -2.60 -7.68
CA ARG A 304 -35.32 -2.78 -6.30
C ARG A 304 -34.79 -4.05 -5.65
N SER A 305 -34.72 -5.17 -6.38
CA SER A 305 -34.08 -6.40 -5.89
C SER A 305 -32.57 -6.22 -5.72
N SER A 306 -31.92 -5.58 -6.70
CA SER A 306 -30.51 -5.20 -6.60
C SER A 306 -30.24 -4.30 -5.38
N LEU A 307 -31.12 -3.33 -5.10
CA LEU A 307 -31.02 -2.45 -3.93
C LEU A 307 -31.13 -3.22 -2.60
N GLN A 308 -32.04 -4.20 -2.52
CA GLN A 308 -32.18 -5.04 -1.32
C GLN A 308 -30.95 -5.92 -1.09
N ASP A 309 -30.37 -6.49 -2.14
CA ASP A 309 -29.15 -7.28 -2.04
C ASP A 309 -27.94 -6.40 -1.71
N GLN A 310 -27.85 -5.20 -2.28
CA GLN A 310 -26.85 -4.19 -1.91
C GLN A 310 -26.98 -3.76 -0.44
N LEU A 311 -28.20 -3.61 0.08
CA LEU A 311 -28.45 -3.29 1.49
C LEU A 311 -28.07 -4.44 2.44
N LYS A 312 -28.38 -5.68 2.07
CA LYS A 312 -27.97 -6.88 2.84
C LYS A 312 -26.46 -7.06 2.83
N LEU A 313 -25.82 -6.89 1.67
CA LEU A 313 -24.36 -6.92 1.51
C LEU A 313 -23.71 -5.81 2.34
N SER A 314 -24.28 -4.61 2.32
CA SER A 314 -23.84 -3.47 3.15
C SER A 314 -23.95 -3.75 4.65
N ARG A 315 -25.00 -4.44 5.12
CA ARG A 315 -25.09 -4.87 6.53
C ARG A 315 -24.05 -5.93 6.88
N LYS A 316 -23.86 -6.94 6.05
CA LYS A 316 -22.82 -7.97 6.24
C LYS A 316 -21.41 -7.37 6.28
N LYS A 317 -21.09 -6.47 5.34
CA LYS A 317 -19.82 -5.72 5.33
C LYS A 317 -19.61 -4.93 6.61
N ARG A 318 -20.64 -4.20 7.10
CA ARG A 318 -20.57 -3.48 8.38
C ARG A 318 -20.37 -4.38 9.60
N LEU A 319 -20.96 -5.58 9.60
CA LEU A 319 -20.75 -6.56 10.67
C LEU A 319 -19.31 -7.10 10.63
N LEU A 320 -18.82 -7.49 9.45
CA LEU A 320 -17.45 -7.99 9.26
C LEU A 320 -16.40 -6.95 9.68
N LEU A 321 -16.64 -5.68 9.32
CA LEU A 321 -15.84 -4.53 9.74
C LEU A 321 -15.78 -4.38 11.27
N ARG A 322 -16.93 -4.50 11.95
CA ARG A 322 -16.99 -4.42 13.42
C ARG A 322 -16.29 -5.59 14.07
N VAL A 323 -16.47 -6.81 13.56
CA VAL A 323 -15.77 -7.99 14.07
C VAL A 323 -14.26 -7.83 13.89
N ASN A 324 -13.80 -7.41 12.71
CA ASN A 324 -12.37 -7.20 12.47
C ASN A 324 -11.80 -6.08 13.36
N LEU A 325 -12.54 -4.99 13.57
CA LEU A 325 -12.14 -3.94 14.50
C LEU A 325 -11.99 -4.49 15.93
N VAL A 326 -12.96 -5.27 16.41
CA VAL A 326 -12.91 -5.87 17.75
C VAL A 326 -11.75 -6.85 17.85
N VAL A 327 -11.57 -7.73 16.86
CA VAL A 327 -10.47 -8.71 16.82
C VAL A 327 -9.11 -8.03 16.77
N ASN A 328 -8.94 -6.99 15.96
CA ASN A 328 -7.68 -6.24 15.90
C ASN A 328 -7.41 -5.47 17.19
N MET A 329 -8.44 -4.89 17.80
CA MET A 329 -8.29 -4.21 19.10
C MET A 329 -7.99 -5.21 20.22
N THR A 330 -8.61 -6.39 20.24
CA THR A 330 -8.32 -7.40 21.27
C THR A 330 -6.94 -8.02 21.07
N LEU A 331 -6.55 -8.36 19.83
CA LEU A 331 -5.18 -8.78 19.51
C LEU A 331 -4.17 -7.70 19.83
N GLY A 332 -4.50 -6.44 19.56
CA GLY A 332 -3.65 -5.30 19.87
C GLY A 332 -3.47 -5.10 21.36
N MET A 333 -4.55 -5.09 22.12
CA MET A 333 -4.50 -5.00 23.58
C MET A 333 -3.77 -6.20 24.19
N ALA A 334 -4.00 -7.41 23.68
CA ALA A 334 -3.26 -8.60 24.12
C ALA A 334 -1.76 -8.47 23.81
N SER A 335 -1.40 -7.97 22.62
CA SER A 335 -0.01 -7.71 22.23
C SER A 335 0.62 -6.64 23.12
N ILE A 336 -0.09 -5.55 23.41
CA ILE A 336 0.36 -4.49 24.33
C ILE A 336 0.60 -5.07 25.73
N VAL A 337 -0.34 -5.86 26.26
CA VAL A 337 -0.20 -6.50 27.58
C VAL A 337 1.02 -7.41 27.63
N VAL A 338 1.26 -8.19 26.57
CA VAL A 338 2.46 -9.05 26.45
C VAL A 338 3.75 -8.24 26.33
N ILE A 339 3.73 -7.08 25.66
CA ILE A 339 4.89 -6.19 25.52
C ILE A 339 5.15 -5.41 26.81
N THR A 340 4.14 -5.11 27.62
CA THR A 340 4.30 -4.35 28.87
C THR A 340 4.66 -5.18 30.11
N ARG A 341 4.72 -6.52 29.98
CA ARG A 341 5.06 -7.46 31.06
C ARG A 341 6.47 -8.00 30.92
#